data_AF-A0A9X4SA30-F1
#
_entry.id   AF-A0A9X4SA30-F1
#
_cell.length_a   1.000
_cell.length_b   1.000
_cell.length_c   1.000
_cell.angle_alpha   90.00
_cell.angle_beta   90.00
_cell.angle_gamma   90.00
#
_symmetry.space_group_name_H-M   'P 1'
#
loop_
_entity.id
_entity.type
_entity.pdbx_description
1 polymer ?
#
loop_
_entity_poly.entity_id
_entity_poly.type
_entity_poly.pdbx_seq_one_letter_code
_entity_poly.pdbx_strand_id
1 'polypeptide(L)'
;MVTSNDTRTILDLDDAICRKANQLCALTGHLSGDAGPCFRALPEHMRSAYLGLIHELSAEIVDTLDEIGKLRLKARDLNHPG
;
A
#
# COMPACT_ATOMS: atom_id res chain seq x y z
N MET A 1 -24.19 5.44 -12.87
CA MET A 1 -23.81 6.77 -12.34
C MET A 1 -22.78 6.60 -11.22
N VAL A 2 -21.48 6.65 -11.55
CA VAL A 2 -20.41 6.84 -10.55
C VAL A 2 -20.66 8.20 -9.89
N THR A 3 -20.79 8.25 -8.58
CA THR A 3 -21.01 9.54 -7.94
C THR A 3 -19.72 10.36 -8.01
N SER A 4 -19.81 11.69 -8.11
CA SER A 4 -18.63 12.57 -8.00
C SER A 4 -17.84 12.34 -6.70
N ASN A 5 -18.49 11.73 -5.71
CA ASN A 5 -17.90 11.32 -4.45
C ASN A 5 -17.01 10.08 -4.61
N ASP A 6 -17.48 9.03 -5.31
CA ASP A 6 -16.69 7.80 -5.51
C ASP A 6 -15.39 8.08 -6.29
N THR A 7 -15.43 8.96 -7.30
CA THR A 7 -14.22 9.36 -8.06
C THR A 7 -13.21 10.08 -7.18
N ARG A 8 -13.66 10.96 -6.28
CA ARG A 8 -12.77 11.66 -5.35
C ARG A 8 -12.17 10.68 -4.35
N THR A 9 -12.98 9.78 -3.79
CA THR A 9 -12.49 8.72 -2.89
C THR A 9 -11.42 7.86 -3.58
N ILE A 10 -11.60 7.46 -4.85
CA ILE A 10 -10.59 6.69 -5.58
C ILE A 10 -9.27 7.46 -5.67
N LEU A 11 -9.30 8.75 -5.99
CA LEU A 11 -8.09 9.58 -6.07
C LEU A 11 -7.41 9.71 -4.69
N ASP A 12 -8.18 9.90 -3.63
CA ASP A 12 -7.64 9.99 -2.27
C ASP A 12 -6.97 8.67 -1.83
N LEU A 13 -7.54 7.53 -2.22
CA LEU A 13 -6.98 6.20 -1.98
C LEU A 13 -5.74 5.93 -2.84
N ASP A 14 -5.73 6.33 -4.12
CA ASP A 14 -4.56 6.24 -5.00
C ASP A 14 -3.38 7.06 -4.42
N ASP A 15 -3.65 8.26 -3.90
CA ASP A 15 -2.66 9.09 -3.20
C ASP A 15 -2.15 8.43 -1.91
N ALA A 16 -3.04 7.75 -1.16
CA ALA A 16 -2.65 6.99 0.02
C ALA A 16 -1.73 5.82 -0.32
N ILE A 17 -2.02 5.08 -1.39
CA ILE A 17 -1.15 4.01 -1.90
C ILE A 17 0.22 4.59 -2.28
N CYS A 18 0.27 5.71 -3.00
CA CYS A 18 1.54 6.34 -3.38
C CYS A 18 2.40 6.67 -2.16
N ARG A 19 1.81 7.23 -1.10
CA ARG A 19 2.52 7.53 0.15
C ARG A 19 3.05 6.26 0.84
N LYS A 20 2.19 5.24 0.96
CA LYS A 20 2.57 3.96 1.59
C LYS A 20 3.64 3.21 0.77
N ALA A 21 3.53 3.21 -0.56
CA ALA A 21 4.51 2.61 -1.45
C ALA A 21 5.88 3.30 -1.34
N ASN A 22 5.92 4.63 -1.19
CA ASN A 22 7.16 5.36 -0.94
C ASN A 22 7.79 4.97 0.41
N GLN A 23 6.98 4.84 1.46
CA GLN A 23 7.45 4.36 2.77
C GLN A 23 7.99 2.92 2.68
N LEU A 24 7.30 2.04 1.94
CA LEU A 24 7.72 0.65 1.73
C LEU A 24 9.03 0.59 0.94
N CYS A 25 9.18 1.42 -0.08
CA CYS A 25 10.40 1.53 -0.86
C CYS A 25 11.59 1.96 0.01
N ALA A 26 11.38 2.97 0.86
CA ALA A 26 12.41 3.39 1.82
C ALA A 26 12.79 2.26 2.79
N LEU A 27 11.80 1.56 3.36
CA LEU A 27 12.03 0.48 4.30
C LEU A 27 12.75 -0.72 3.65
N THR A 28 12.33 -1.12 2.45
CA THR A 28 12.94 -2.24 1.72
C THR A 28 14.31 -1.88 1.15
N GLY A 29 14.57 -0.60 0.88
CA GLY A 29 15.89 -0.08 0.52
C GLY A 29 16.96 -0.41 1.57
N HIS A 30 16.62 -0.39 2.86
CA HIS A 30 17.54 -0.77 3.94
C HIS A 30 17.85 -2.28 4.03
N LEU A 31 17.08 -3.13 3.33
CA LEU A 31 17.33 -4.57 3.24
C LEU A 31 18.37 -4.92 2.16
N SER A 32 18.65 -3.99 1.24
CA SER A 32 19.52 -4.18 0.09
C SER A 32 20.61 -3.09 0.01
N GLY A 33 21.57 -3.25 -0.90
CA GLY A 33 22.66 -2.28 -1.08
C GLY A 33 23.56 -2.09 0.16
N ASP A 34 24.10 -0.89 0.31
CA ASP A 34 25.09 -0.54 1.35
C ASP A 34 24.52 -0.55 2.78
N ALA A 35 23.20 -0.46 2.94
CA ALA A 35 22.52 -0.50 4.24
C ALA A 35 22.22 -1.94 4.72
N GLY A 36 22.25 -2.93 3.83
CA GLY A 36 21.99 -4.33 4.15
C GLY A 36 22.89 -4.93 5.24
N PRO A 37 24.21 -4.64 5.29
CA PRO A 37 25.08 -5.03 6.40
C PRO A 37 24.62 -4.46 7.75
N CYS A 38 24.17 -3.20 7.80
CA CYS A 38 23.66 -2.57 9.02
C CYS A 38 22.38 -3.25 9.51
N PHE A 39 21.46 -3.57 8.60
CA PHE A 39 20.26 -4.36 8.93
C PHE A 39 20.63 -5.75 9.48
N ARG A 40 21.57 -6.45 8.84
CA ARG A 40 22.05 -7.76 9.30
C ARG A 40 22.71 -7.69 10.68
N ALA A 41 23.34 -6.57 11.02
CA ALA A 41 23.98 -6.35 12.32
C ALA A 41 22.99 -6.04 13.46
N LEU A 42 21.73 -5.73 13.16
CA LEU A 42 20.71 -5.47 14.19
C LEU A 42 20.41 -6.73 15.01
N PRO A 43 20.06 -6.57 16.30
CA PRO A 43 19.49 -7.67 17.10
C PRO A 43 18.27 -8.30 16.43
N GLU A 44 18.08 -9.60 16.63
CA GLU A 44 17.00 -10.37 15.98
C GLU A 44 15.60 -9.77 16.21
N HIS A 45 15.30 -9.35 17.45
CA HIS A 45 14.02 -8.72 17.77
C HIS A 45 13.80 -7.40 17.01
N MET A 46 14.86 -6.63 16.76
CA MET A 46 14.78 -5.40 15.97
C MET A 46 14.58 -5.70 14.48
N ARG A 47 15.28 -6.71 13.95
CA ARG A 47 15.05 -7.17 12.55
C ARG A 47 13.63 -7.68 12.37
N SER A 48 13.12 -8.45 13.33
CA SER A 48 11.75 -8.97 13.30
C SER A 48 10.72 -7.85 13.35
N ALA A 49 10.88 -6.87 14.24
CA ALA A 49 10.02 -5.69 14.28
C ALA A 49 10.07 -4.90 12.96
N TYR A 50 11.25 -4.73 12.39
CA TYR A 50 11.43 -4.05 11.11
C TYR A 50 10.74 -4.76 9.94
N LEU A 51 10.88 -6.09 9.86
CA LEU A 51 10.16 -6.90 8.87
C LEU A 51 8.65 -6.88 9.12
N GLY A 52 8.22 -6.83 10.39
CA GLY A 52 6.82 -6.64 10.78
C GLY A 52 6.24 -5.35 10.19
N LEU A 53 6.94 -4.21 10.30
CA LEU A 53 6.51 -2.95 9.70
C LEU A 53 6.39 -3.03 8.17
N ILE A 54 7.31 -3.74 7.50
CA ILE A 54 7.23 -3.98 6.05
C ILE A 54 5.99 -4.80 5.70
N HIS A 55 5.71 -5.85 6.48
CA HIS A 55 4.53 -6.68 6.29
C HIS A 55 3.23 -5.91 6.52
N GLU A 56 3.12 -5.16 7.60
CA GLU A 56 1.96 -4.32 7.92
C GLU A 56 1.69 -3.31 6.80
N LEU A 57 2.71 -2.56 6.38
CA LEU A 57 2.57 -1.57 5.32
C LEU A 57 2.20 -2.21 3.97
N SER A 58 2.73 -3.39 3.68
CA SER A 58 2.37 -4.15 2.48
C SER A 58 0.91 -4.59 2.52
N ALA A 59 0.42 -5.07 3.67
CA ALA A 59 -0.98 -5.45 3.85
C ALA A 59 -1.91 -4.25 3.65
N GLU A 60 -1.59 -3.10 4.26
CA GLU A 60 -2.38 -1.87 4.10
C GLU A 60 -2.47 -1.40 2.64
N ILE A 61 -1.39 -1.53 1.86
CA ILE A 61 -1.40 -1.20 0.42
C ILE A 61 -2.36 -2.13 -0.33
N VAL A 62 -2.31 -3.43 -0.04
CA VAL A 62 -3.19 -4.43 -0.69
C VAL A 62 -4.65 -4.16 -0.34
N ASP A 63 -4.96 -3.91 0.93
CA ASP A 63 -6.32 -3.59 1.38
C ASP A 63 -6.84 -2.30 0.70
N THR A 64 -5.99 -1.28 0.57
CA THR A 64 -6.36 -0.03 -0.12
C THR A 64 -6.61 -0.28 -1.62
N LEU A 65 -5.79 -1.12 -2.27
CA LEU A 65 -5.99 -1.49 -3.68
C LEU A 65 -7.30 -2.26 -3.88
N ASP A 66 -7.65 -3.14 -2.96
CA ASP A 66 -8.92 -3.88 -2.98
C ASP A 66 -10.13 -2.95 -2.84
N GLU A 67 -10.07 -1.95 -1.95
CA GLU A 67 -11.10 -0.91 -1.83
C GLU A 67 -11.28 -0.12 -3.13
N ILE A 68 -10.19 0.28 -3.78
CA ILE A 68 -10.24 0.94 -5.09
C ILE A 68 -10.88 0.02 -6.14
N GLY A 69 -10.51 -1.27 -6.14
CA GLY A 69 -11.09 -2.27 -7.02
C GLY A 69 -12.60 -2.37 -6.86
N LYS A 70 -13.10 -2.47 -5.63
CA LYS A 70 -14.54 -2.49 -5.29
C LYS A 70 -15.26 -1.24 -5.77
N LEU A 71 -14.68 -0.06 -5.55
CA LEU A 71 -15.26 1.21 -6.01
C LEU A 71 -15.34 1.28 -7.54
N ARG A 72 -14.28 0.85 -8.25
CA ARG A 72 -14.26 0.79 -9.72
C ARG A 72 -15.25 -0.21 -10.30
N LEU A 73 -15.42 -1.37 -9.66
CA LEU A 73 -16.42 -2.37 -10.07
C LEU A 73 -17.84 -1.85 -9.88
N LYS A 74 -18.17 -1.31 -8.71
CA LYS A 74 -19.47 -0.66 -8.44
C LYS A 74 -19.77 0.43 -9.46
N ALA A 75 -18.77 1.24 -9.79
CA ALA A 75 -18.86 2.27 -10.82
C ALA A 75 -19.22 1.71 -12.20
N ARG A 76 -18.65 0.56 -12.57
CA ARG A 76 -18.90 -0.13 -13.85
C ARG A 76 -20.31 -0.73 -13.90
N ASP A 77 -20.74 -1.43 -12.85
CA ASP A 77 -22.08 -2.04 -12.77
C ASP A 77 -23.18 -0.98 -12.87
N LEU A 78 -22.96 0.21 -12.30
CA LEU A 78 -23.87 1.35 -12.40
C LEU A 78 -23.92 2.01 -13.80
N ASN A 79 -22.98 1.70 -14.70
CA ASN A 79 -22.90 2.27 -16.05
C ASN A 79 -23.22 1.24 -17.15
N HIS A 80 -23.24 -0.05 -16.82
CA HIS A 80 -23.71 -1.14 -17.66
C HIS A 80 -24.71 -1.99 -16.87
N PRO A 81 -25.95 -1.51 -16.67
CA PRO A 81 -27.00 -2.38 -16.16
C PRO A 81 -27.26 -3.44 -17.22
N GLY A 82 -27.07 -4.71 -16.87
CA GLY A 82 -27.74 -5.79 -17.59
C GLY A 82 -29.24 -5.65 -17.51
#